data_AF-A0A0D6KET3-F1
#
_entry.id   AF-A0A0D6KET3-F1
#
_cell.length_a   1.000
_cell.length_b   1.000
_cell.length_c   1.000
_cell.angle_alpha   90.00
_cell.angle_beta   90.00
_cell.angle_gamma   90.00
#
_symmetry.space_group_name_H-M   'P 1'
#
loop_
_entity.id
_entity.type
_entity.pdbx_description
1 polymer ?
#
loop_
_entity_poly.entity_id
_entity_poly.type
_entity_poly.pdbx_seq_one_letter_code
_entity_poly.pdbx_strand_id
1 'polypeptide(L)'
;MVCGFNHPQGYLVAIDCDGETSWRQIIQINEHLEPKELNLLTPISKTSTESLCDRAQKYLPPTIAFTSGRKYRSQRLYLIPNSKAWEVKSRKIKTGKDEHLEFRGKNLASILPPSFHPEGRNYRWLPGCSPSERQIEIAPDWVIAQMLAKQEKTRKFNLPKEKYNHRYGVGRYAHLIPSIETNIQTALVLLEVIHPRFADDYHSWIQVGMALHSVSPILFKAWDTWSQLSPKYKPGECAYKWQSFNKTGITIRTLFRLANLS
;
A
#
# COMPACT_ATOMS: atom_id res chain seq x y z
N MET A 1 18.90 -2.27 12.29
CA MET A 1 17.82 -2.10 13.29
C MET A 1 16.48 -2.37 12.61
N VAL A 2 15.51 -2.99 13.29
CA VAL A 2 14.16 -3.24 12.74
C VAL A 2 13.16 -2.35 13.49
N CYS A 3 12.30 -1.62 12.78
CA CYS A 3 11.28 -0.78 13.39
C CYS A 3 10.16 -1.65 14.02
N GLY A 4 9.60 -1.20 15.14
CA GLY A 4 8.56 -1.93 15.88
C GLY A 4 8.69 -1.80 17.40
N PHE A 5 8.24 -2.84 18.13
CA PHE A 5 8.34 -2.94 19.58
C PHE A 5 9.74 -3.39 20.02
N ASN A 6 10.74 -2.53 19.80
CA ASN A 6 12.13 -2.81 20.16
C ASN A 6 12.80 -1.69 20.97
N HIS A 7 12.00 -0.76 21.49
CA HIS A 7 12.45 0.26 22.44
C HIS A 7 11.59 0.17 23.71
N PRO A 8 12.17 0.23 24.93
CA PRO A 8 11.42 0.03 26.18
C PRO A 8 10.33 1.09 26.40
N GLN A 9 10.54 2.30 25.86
CA GLN A 9 9.65 3.44 26.06
C GLN A 9 8.59 3.61 24.96
N GLY A 10 8.60 2.78 23.90
CA GLY A 10 7.64 2.95 22.82
C GLY A 10 7.91 2.12 21.57
N TYR A 11 7.09 2.36 20.56
CA TYR A 11 7.20 1.74 19.26
C TYR A 11 8.09 2.58 18.34
N LEU A 12 9.23 2.03 17.97
CA LEU A 12 10.25 2.72 17.19
C LEU A 12 9.85 2.77 15.71
N VAL A 13 9.87 3.96 15.14
CA VAL A 13 9.62 4.20 13.71
C VAL A 13 10.78 4.97 13.09
N ALA A 14 10.93 4.83 11.78
CA ALA A 14 11.90 5.61 11.02
C ALA A 14 11.24 6.38 9.87
N ILE A 15 11.56 7.66 9.76
CA ILE A 15 11.09 8.54 8.69
C ILE A 15 12.24 8.74 7.71
N ASP A 16 12.06 8.18 6.52
CA ASP A 16 13.07 8.06 5.49
C ASP A 16 12.75 9.02 4.34
N CYS A 17 13.52 10.11 4.26
CA CYS A 17 13.41 11.16 3.25
C CYS A 17 14.36 10.80 2.10
N ASP A 18 13.84 10.34 0.96
CA ASP A 18 14.63 9.98 -0.24
C ASP A 18 14.59 11.10 -1.28
N GLY A 19 15.53 12.04 -1.19
CA GLY A 19 15.70 13.10 -2.20
C GLY A 19 14.87 14.36 -1.95
N GLU A 20 15.00 15.35 -2.84
CA GLU A 20 14.45 16.70 -2.63
C GLU A 20 12.92 16.72 -2.56
N THR A 21 12.26 15.91 -3.39
CA THR A 21 10.79 15.87 -3.45
C THR A 21 10.17 15.29 -2.18
N SER A 22 10.92 14.48 -1.42
CA SER A 22 10.45 13.96 -0.13
C SER A 22 10.28 15.08 0.90
N TRP A 23 11.18 16.08 0.89
CA TRP A 23 11.09 17.26 1.76
C TRP A 23 9.95 18.19 1.34
N ARG A 24 9.73 18.35 0.03
CA ARG A 24 8.54 19.07 -0.49
C ARG A 24 7.25 18.45 0.00
N GLN A 25 7.19 17.12 0.02
CA GLN A 25 6.01 16.40 0.48
C GLN A 25 5.72 16.65 1.96
N ILE A 26 6.74 16.82 2.81
CA ILE A 26 6.57 17.17 4.23
C ILE A 26 5.93 18.55 4.35
N ILE A 27 6.43 19.54 3.63
CA ILE A 27 5.86 20.90 3.59
C ILE A 27 4.40 20.82 3.14
N GLN A 28 4.13 20.13 2.03
CA GLN A 28 2.78 19.99 1.50
C GLN A 28 1.79 19.37 2.49
N ILE A 29 2.20 18.32 3.21
CA ILE A 29 1.35 17.63 4.19
C ILE A 29 1.01 18.56 5.36
N ASN A 30 1.97 19.35 5.83
CA ASN A 30 1.82 20.16 7.04
C ASN A 30 1.21 21.54 6.77
N GLU A 31 1.40 22.08 5.57
CA GLU A 31 0.92 23.41 5.19
C GLU A 31 -0.33 23.35 4.31
N HIS A 32 -0.82 22.14 3.98
CA HIS A 32 -2.01 21.92 3.16
C HIS A 32 -1.98 22.61 1.78
N LEU A 33 -0.79 22.71 1.18
CA LEU A 33 -0.61 23.38 -0.11
C LEU A 33 -1.18 22.58 -1.29
N GLU A 34 -1.82 23.29 -2.21
CA GLU A 34 -2.31 22.72 -3.47
C GLU A 34 -1.14 22.39 -4.42
N PRO A 35 -1.25 21.38 -5.30
CA PRO A 35 -0.15 20.96 -6.18
C PRO A 35 0.43 22.07 -7.07
N LYS A 36 -0.36 23.11 -7.38
CA LYS A 36 0.09 24.28 -8.17
C LYS A 36 1.02 25.19 -7.37
N GLU A 37 0.81 25.32 -6.06
CA GLU A 37 1.63 26.13 -5.14
C GLU A 37 2.97 25.43 -4.85
N LEU A 38 2.98 24.10 -4.86
CA LEU A 38 4.18 23.28 -4.67
C LEU A 38 5.25 23.48 -5.77
N ASN A 39 4.81 23.80 -7.00
CA ASN A 39 5.73 24.08 -8.12
C ASN A 39 6.42 25.44 -7.97
N LEU A 40 5.81 26.40 -7.26
CA LEU A 40 6.36 27.72 -6.98
C LEU A 40 7.41 27.71 -5.86
N LEU A 41 7.50 26.62 -5.08
CA LEU A 41 8.55 26.40 -4.08
C LEU A 41 9.90 25.98 -4.70
N THR A 42 9.92 25.74 -6.01
CA THR A 42 11.18 25.62 -6.77
C THR A 42 11.81 27.02 -6.83
N PRO A 43 13.10 27.21 -6.50
CA PRO A 43 13.65 28.55 -6.31
C PRO A 43 13.67 29.30 -7.64
N ILE A 44 12.69 30.17 -7.88
CA ILE A 44 12.73 31.18 -8.94
C ILE A 44 13.10 32.57 -8.37
N SER A 45 13.15 32.75 -7.04
CA SER A 45 13.53 34.04 -6.46
C SER A 45 14.77 33.94 -5.58
N LYS A 46 15.78 34.74 -5.94
CA LYS A 46 17.04 34.96 -5.21
C LYS A 46 16.85 35.73 -3.88
N THR A 47 15.66 35.69 -3.29
CA THR A 47 15.28 36.57 -2.16
C THR A 47 14.79 35.82 -0.91
N SER A 48 14.66 34.49 -0.95
CA SER A 48 14.38 33.68 0.25
C SER A 48 15.64 32.94 0.70
N THR A 49 16.18 33.29 1.86
CA THR A 49 17.38 32.70 2.47
C THR A 49 17.14 31.30 3.06
N GLU A 50 15.89 30.89 3.26
CA GLU A 50 15.57 29.59 3.85
C GLU A 50 15.57 28.47 2.79
N SER A 51 16.40 27.44 2.99
CA SER A 51 16.39 26.29 2.09
C SER A 51 15.14 25.44 2.30
N LEU A 52 14.73 24.72 1.26
CA LEU A 52 13.58 23.82 1.30
C LEU A 52 13.68 22.78 2.43
N CYS A 53 14.88 22.29 2.71
CA CYS A 53 15.14 21.36 3.80
C CYS A 53 14.99 22.02 5.18
N ASP A 54 15.34 23.29 5.32
CA ASP A 54 15.22 24.02 6.58
C ASP A 54 13.74 24.26 6.92
N ARG A 55 12.94 24.66 5.92
CA ARG A 55 11.49 24.81 6.09
C ARG A 55 10.82 23.49 6.48
N ALA A 56 11.17 22.39 5.80
CA ALA A 56 10.62 21.09 6.12
C ALA A 56 11.05 20.57 7.51
N GLN A 57 12.28 20.92 7.95
CA GLN A 57 12.79 20.55 9.27
C GLN A 57 12.00 21.17 10.43
N LYS A 58 11.30 22.29 10.21
CA LYS A 58 10.39 22.86 11.22
C LYS A 58 9.29 21.88 11.67
N TYR A 59 8.91 20.93 10.80
CA TYR A 59 7.90 19.90 11.10
C TYR A 59 8.50 18.58 11.62
N LEU A 60 9.82 18.49 11.72
CA LEU A 60 10.55 17.30 12.17
C LEU A 60 11.39 17.65 13.40
N PRO A 61 10.85 17.45 14.62
CA PRO A 61 11.57 17.67 15.86
C PRO A 61 12.95 17.00 15.83
N PRO A 62 13.99 17.68 16.35
CA PRO A 62 15.35 17.15 16.39
C PRO A 62 15.39 15.79 17.09
N THR A 63 15.92 14.77 16.40
CA THR A 63 16.03 13.39 16.92
C THR A 63 17.28 12.71 16.35
N ILE A 64 17.54 11.46 16.72
CA ILE A 64 18.57 10.62 16.10
C ILE A 64 18.34 10.55 14.59
N ALA A 65 19.38 10.92 13.82
CA ALA A 65 19.28 11.08 12.38
C ALA A 65 20.59 10.74 11.67
N PHE A 66 20.47 10.13 10.49
CA PHE A 66 21.60 9.65 9.72
C PHE A 66 21.33 9.71 8.22
N THR A 67 22.38 9.57 7.42
CA THR A 67 22.33 9.62 5.96
C THR A 67 23.25 8.58 5.34
N SER A 68 22.91 8.10 4.13
CA SER A 68 23.82 7.33 3.29
C SER A 68 24.81 8.21 2.50
N GLY A 69 24.75 9.53 2.67
CA GLY A 69 25.59 10.50 1.95
C GLY A 69 25.04 10.92 0.58
N ARG A 70 23.90 10.36 0.14
CA ARG A 70 23.15 10.86 -1.03
C ARG A 70 22.60 12.26 -0.77
N LYS A 71 22.59 13.11 -1.81
CA LYS A 71 22.03 14.48 -1.72
C LYS A 71 20.58 14.40 -1.25
N TYR A 72 20.23 15.20 -0.24
CA TYR A 72 18.91 15.26 0.42
C TYR A 72 18.41 13.95 1.05
N ARG A 73 19.22 12.89 1.09
CA ARG A 73 18.86 11.64 1.74
C ARG A 73 19.09 11.76 3.24
N SER A 74 18.06 11.50 4.03
CA SER A 74 18.25 11.33 5.48
C SER A 74 17.15 10.47 6.07
N GLN A 75 17.46 9.85 7.20
CA GLN A 75 16.52 9.09 7.97
C GLN A 75 16.54 9.56 9.42
N ARG A 76 15.36 9.67 10.03
CA ARG A 76 15.16 10.10 11.42
C ARG A 76 14.41 9.03 12.19
N LEU A 77 14.81 8.77 13.43
CA LEU A 77 14.15 7.80 14.30
C LEU A 77 13.22 8.50 15.28
N TYR A 78 12.02 7.98 15.50
CA TYR A 78 11.08 8.52 16.48
C TYR A 78 10.41 7.41 17.27
N LEU A 79 9.87 7.75 18.43
CA LEU A 79 9.02 6.88 19.24
C LEU A 79 7.54 7.24 19.07
N ILE A 80 6.72 6.23 18.82
CA ILE A 80 5.28 6.33 18.97
C ILE A 80 4.90 5.76 20.34
N PRO A 81 4.17 6.50 21.18
CA PRO A 81 3.70 5.99 22.47
C PRO A 81 2.93 4.68 22.33
N ASN A 82 3.12 3.75 23.27
CA ASN A 82 2.55 2.41 23.22
C ASN A 82 1.01 2.38 23.05
N SER A 83 0.32 3.41 23.55
CA SER A 83 -1.13 3.56 23.41
C SER A 83 -1.61 3.59 21.95
N LYS A 84 -0.79 4.10 21.01
CA LYS A 84 -1.11 4.20 19.57
C LYS A 84 -0.35 3.18 18.70
N ALA A 85 0.55 2.41 19.29
CA ALA A 85 1.53 1.58 18.57
C ALA A 85 0.93 0.42 17.77
N TRP A 86 -0.22 -0.11 18.19
CA TRP A 86 -0.87 -1.26 17.55
C TRP A 86 -1.69 -0.87 16.30
N GLU A 87 -2.03 0.41 16.15
CA GLU A 87 -2.84 0.92 15.03
C GLU A 87 -2.00 1.33 13.81
N VAL A 88 -0.76 1.77 14.06
CA VAL A 88 0.09 2.37 13.03
C VAL A 88 0.60 1.34 12.03
N LYS A 89 0.59 1.69 10.75
CA LYS A 89 1.12 0.87 9.66
C LYS A 89 2.19 1.64 8.90
N SER A 90 3.16 0.89 8.38
CA SER A 90 4.16 1.46 7.49
C SER A 90 3.49 2.09 6.27
N ARG A 91 4.00 3.23 5.81
CA ARG A 91 3.47 3.95 4.66
C ARG A 91 4.62 4.46 3.80
N LYS A 92 4.46 4.37 2.48
CA LYS A 92 5.40 4.93 1.51
C LYS A 92 4.64 5.84 0.56
N ILE A 93 5.10 7.08 0.42
CA ILE A 93 4.55 8.08 -0.48
C ILE A 93 5.58 8.30 -1.59
N LYS A 94 5.23 7.99 -2.83
CA LYS A 94 6.08 8.28 -3.99
C LYS A 94 6.03 9.79 -4.28
N THR A 95 7.18 10.45 -4.30
CA THR A 95 7.29 11.92 -4.43
C THR A 95 8.01 12.35 -5.71
N GLY A 96 8.75 11.44 -6.35
CA GLY A 96 9.42 11.69 -7.63
C GLY A 96 9.64 10.42 -8.43
N LYS A 97 10.48 10.47 -9.48
CA LYS A 97 10.77 9.31 -10.36
C LYS A 97 11.29 8.12 -9.55
N ASP A 98 12.29 8.38 -8.71
CA ASP A 98 12.98 7.42 -7.84
C ASP A 98 13.09 7.93 -6.39
N GLU A 99 12.24 8.88 -6.03
CA GLU A 99 12.21 9.56 -4.73
C GLU A 99 10.91 9.25 -3.99
N HIS A 100 10.99 9.19 -2.66
CA HIS A 100 9.87 8.87 -1.80
C HIS A 100 10.06 9.40 -0.37
N LEU A 101 8.94 9.60 0.31
CA LEU A 101 8.87 9.76 1.76
C LEU A 101 8.31 8.47 2.36
N GLU A 102 9.07 7.80 3.22
CA GLU A 102 8.67 6.52 3.82
C GLU A 102 8.64 6.57 5.34
N PHE A 103 7.52 6.11 5.90
CA PHE A 103 7.23 5.96 7.31
C PHE A 103 7.37 4.47 7.64
N ARG A 104 8.51 4.07 8.20
CA ARG A 104 8.82 2.68 8.50
C ARG A 104 8.32 2.29 9.88
N GLY A 105 7.39 1.35 9.94
CA GLY A 105 6.94 0.68 11.16
C GLY A 105 7.33 -0.80 11.15
N LYS A 106 6.51 -1.64 11.79
CA LYS A 106 6.74 -3.06 12.08
C LYS A 106 7.40 -3.81 10.92
N ASN A 107 8.48 -4.53 11.24
CA ASN A 107 9.23 -5.41 10.35
C ASN A 107 10.02 -4.71 9.22
N LEU A 108 10.06 -3.38 9.17
CA LEU A 108 10.93 -2.67 8.23
C LEU A 108 12.28 -2.33 8.86
N ALA A 109 13.35 -2.70 8.17
CA ALA A 109 14.71 -2.48 8.62
C ALA A 109 15.27 -1.10 8.21
N SER A 110 16.16 -0.61 9.05
CA SER A 110 16.99 0.57 8.84
C SER A 110 18.45 0.20 9.01
N ILE A 111 19.26 0.55 8.00
CA ILE A 111 20.71 0.38 8.02
C ILE A 111 21.31 1.59 8.72
N LEU A 112 21.95 1.36 9.86
CA LEU A 112 22.46 2.42 10.71
C LEU A 112 23.96 2.64 10.47
N PRO A 113 24.48 3.85 10.72
CA PRO A 113 25.92 4.06 10.84
C PRO A 113 26.55 3.11 11.87
N PRO A 114 27.80 2.66 11.68
CA PRO A 114 28.72 3.00 10.57
C PRO A 114 28.66 2.01 9.39
N SER A 115 27.50 1.41 9.09
CA SER A 115 27.39 0.39 8.03
C SER A 115 27.84 0.89 6.65
N PHE A 116 28.35 -0.05 5.83
CA PHE A 116 28.78 0.19 4.45
C PHE A 116 27.63 -0.01 3.46
N HIS A 117 27.51 0.87 2.47
CA HIS A 117 26.62 0.74 1.32
C HIS A 117 27.37 0.06 0.16
N PRO A 118 26.76 -0.87 -0.60
CA PRO A 118 27.43 -1.59 -1.70
C PRO A 118 28.06 -0.69 -2.77
N GLU A 119 27.49 0.48 -3.01
CA GLU A 119 27.99 1.49 -3.95
C GLU A 119 29.14 2.37 -3.38
N GLY A 120 29.85 1.90 -2.36
CA GLY A 120 31.05 2.56 -1.83
C GLY A 120 30.79 3.78 -0.92
N ARG A 121 29.56 3.97 -0.45
CA ARG A 121 29.19 5.05 0.49
C ARG A 121 29.02 4.51 1.90
N ASN A 122 29.23 5.33 2.91
CA ASN A 122 29.03 4.94 4.30
C ASN A 122 27.81 5.64 4.89
N TYR A 123 27.03 4.88 5.66
CA TYR A 123 26.02 5.47 6.52
C TYR A 123 26.74 6.26 7.63
N ARG A 124 26.35 7.51 7.83
CA ARG A 124 26.91 8.40 8.86
C ARG A 124 25.80 9.15 9.60
N TRP A 125 26.04 9.45 10.87
CA TRP A 125 25.17 10.33 11.65
C TRP A 125 25.17 11.72 11.05
N LEU A 126 24.03 12.41 11.09
CA LEU A 126 24.01 13.85 10.86
C LEU A 126 24.67 14.57 12.04
N PRO A 127 25.23 15.78 11.85
CA PRO A 127 25.87 16.52 12.93
C PRO A 127 24.96 16.64 14.17
N GLY A 128 25.46 16.27 15.35
CA GLY A 128 24.73 16.34 16.62
C GLY A 128 23.53 15.38 16.72
N CYS A 129 23.43 14.38 15.85
CA CYS A 129 22.30 13.46 15.78
C CYS A 129 22.68 11.99 16.04
N SER A 130 23.88 11.73 16.57
CA SER A 130 24.28 10.38 16.96
C SER A 130 23.59 9.94 18.27
N PRO A 131 23.48 8.62 18.55
CA PRO A 131 22.92 8.12 19.80
C PRO A 131 23.66 8.58 21.07
N SER A 132 24.93 8.98 20.95
CA SER A 132 25.71 9.55 22.06
C SER A 132 25.44 11.04 22.30
N GLU A 133 24.96 11.75 21.28
CA GLU A 133 24.71 13.20 21.35
C GLU A 133 23.23 13.53 21.53
N ARG A 134 22.34 12.60 21.16
CA ARG A 134 20.90 12.88 21.07
C ARG A 134 20.05 11.65 21.38
N GLN A 135 18.99 11.89 22.13
CA GLN A 135 17.96 10.90 22.43
C GLN A 135 16.91 10.80 21.31
N ILE A 136 16.17 9.69 21.29
CA ILE A 136 15.08 9.51 20.34
C ILE A 136 13.88 10.33 20.81
N GLU A 137 13.35 11.19 19.93
CA GLU A 137 12.19 12.04 20.21
C GLU A 137 10.86 11.33 19.90
N ILE A 138 9.76 11.82 20.49
CA ILE A 138 8.41 11.41 20.15
C ILE A 138 8.06 11.82 18.71
N ALA A 139 7.37 10.92 18.00
CA ALA A 139 6.93 11.18 16.64
C ALA A 139 5.90 12.32 16.61
N PRO A 140 6.04 13.30 15.69
CA PRO A 140 5.03 14.33 15.48
C PRO A 140 3.64 13.75 15.18
N ASP A 141 2.60 14.45 15.60
CA ASP A 141 1.22 14.00 15.35
C ASP A 141 0.92 13.80 13.86
N TRP A 142 1.47 14.64 12.97
CA TRP A 142 1.30 14.48 11.53
C TRP A 142 1.94 13.17 11.03
N VAL A 143 3.08 12.75 11.58
CA VAL A 143 3.74 11.47 11.26
C VAL A 143 2.85 10.31 11.68
N ILE A 144 2.32 10.36 12.91
CA ILE A 144 1.40 9.34 13.43
C ILE A 144 0.14 9.29 12.56
N ALA A 145 -0.43 10.44 12.21
CA ALA A 145 -1.60 10.53 11.33
C ALA A 145 -1.33 9.91 9.95
N GLN A 146 -0.15 10.13 9.36
CA GLN A 146 0.20 9.49 8.09
C GLN A 146 0.25 7.95 8.23
N MET A 147 0.70 7.42 9.36
CA MET A 147 0.79 5.98 9.63
C MET A 147 -0.54 5.35 10.07
N LEU A 148 -1.47 6.13 10.62
CA LEU A 148 -2.83 5.71 10.95
C LEU A 148 -3.78 5.77 9.75
N ALA A 149 -3.49 6.62 8.77
CA ALA A 149 -4.32 6.79 7.59
C ALA A 149 -4.58 5.43 6.92
N LYS A 150 -5.86 5.04 6.88
CA LYS A 150 -6.31 3.85 6.16
C LYS A 150 -5.97 4.05 4.69
N GLN A 151 -5.01 3.28 4.18
CA GLN A 151 -4.74 3.30 2.76
C GLN A 151 -5.96 2.72 2.02
N GLU A 152 -6.68 3.59 1.33
CA GLU A 152 -7.52 3.16 0.21
C GLU A 152 -6.57 2.56 -0.83
N LYS A 153 -6.56 1.23 -0.93
CA LYS A 153 -5.70 0.52 -1.87
C LYS A 153 -6.22 0.73 -3.30
N THR A 154 -5.97 1.88 -3.90
CA THR A 154 -6.05 2.02 -5.37
C THR A 154 -4.87 1.29 -5.99
N ARG A 155 -5.03 -0.03 -6.22
CA ARG A 155 -4.04 -0.89 -6.86
C ARG A 155 -3.83 -0.43 -8.32
N LYS A 156 -2.72 0.24 -8.62
CA LYS A 156 -2.26 0.45 -10.00
C LYS A 156 -1.53 -0.82 -10.49
N PHE A 157 -2.04 -1.46 -11.53
CA PHE A 157 -1.43 -2.62 -12.18
C PHE A 157 -0.58 -2.17 -13.37
N ASN A 158 0.71 -2.53 -13.41
CA ASN A 158 1.54 -2.44 -14.62
C ASN A 158 1.42 -3.75 -15.40
N LEU A 159 0.97 -3.67 -16.66
CA LEU A 159 0.85 -4.82 -17.57
C LEU A 159 2.03 -4.85 -18.55
N PRO A 160 2.56 -6.04 -18.92
CA PRO A 160 3.63 -6.17 -19.90
C PRO A 160 3.13 -5.74 -21.29
N LYS A 161 3.93 -4.94 -22.00
CA LYS A 161 3.72 -4.66 -23.41
C LYS A 161 4.39 -5.75 -24.23
N GLU A 162 3.62 -6.70 -24.78
CA GLU A 162 3.97 -7.29 -26.08
C GLU A 162 2.80 -8.03 -26.76
N LYS A 163 2.91 -8.04 -28.09
CA LYS A 163 1.93 -8.24 -29.17
C LYS A 163 0.90 -9.37 -28.95
N TYR A 164 -0.36 -9.00 -28.74
CA TYR A 164 -1.51 -9.92 -28.76
C TYR A 164 -2.35 -9.73 -30.02
N ASN A 165 -2.56 -10.82 -30.77
CA ASN A 165 -3.32 -10.89 -32.02
C ASN A 165 -4.83 -10.66 -31.80
N HIS A 166 -5.41 -9.81 -32.63
CA HIS A 166 -6.71 -9.17 -32.44
C HIS A 166 -7.95 -10.00 -32.83
N ARG A 167 -7.81 -11.31 -33.11
CA ARG A 167 -8.86 -12.11 -33.78
C ARG A 167 -9.71 -13.04 -32.90
N TYR A 168 -9.48 -13.11 -31.58
CA TYR A 168 -10.37 -13.85 -30.67
C TYR A 168 -10.59 -13.07 -29.36
N GLY A 169 -11.85 -12.76 -29.04
CA GLY A 169 -12.31 -12.29 -27.73
C GLY A 169 -12.64 -10.80 -27.64
N VAL A 170 -13.93 -10.48 -27.82
CA VAL A 170 -14.55 -9.19 -27.46
C VAL A 170 -14.17 -8.83 -26.01
N GLY A 171 -13.76 -7.58 -25.77
CA GLY A 171 -14.01 -6.90 -24.48
C GLY A 171 -13.46 -7.54 -23.20
N ARG A 172 -12.18 -7.91 -23.12
CA ARG A 172 -11.56 -8.51 -21.91
C ARG A 172 -11.31 -7.51 -20.73
N TYR A 173 -12.36 -6.75 -20.38
CA TYR A 173 -12.62 -5.94 -19.18
C TYR A 173 -12.04 -4.53 -19.16
N ALA A 174 -12.27 -3.78 -20.23
CA ALA A 174 -11.77 -2.41 -20.43
C ALA A 174 -12.41 -1.31 -19.55
N HIS A 175 -13.14 -1.68 -18.48
CA HIS A 175 -14.02 -0.79 -17.69
C HIS A 175 -14.13 -1.27 -16.21
N LEU A 176 -13.06 -1.82 -15.63
CA LEU A 176 -13.08 -2.50 -14.30
C LEU A 176 -13.17 -1.52 -13.09
N ILE A 177 -14.14 -0.61 -12.90
CA ILE A 177 -15.57 -0.84 -12.72
C ILE A 177 -16.28 0.54 -12.69
N PRO A 178 -17.19 0.90 -13.63
CA PRO A 178 -18.18 1.95 -13.37
C PRO A 178 -19.62 1.46 -13.64
N SER A 179 -20.14 0.59 -12.77
CA SER A 179 -21.57 0.34 -12.45
C SER A 179 -21.72 -1.10 -11.95
N ILE A 180 -22.26 -1.26 -10.74
CA ILE A 180 -22.49 -2.57 -10.11
C ILE A 180 -23.34 -3.50 -10.98
N GLU A 181 -24.25 -2.95 -11.79
CA GLU A 181 -25.09 -3.66 -12.76
C GLU A 181 -24.27 -4.44 -13.81
N THR A 182 -23.19 -3.85 -14.34
CA THR A 182 -22.37 -4.46 -15.40
C THR A 182 -21.51 -5.63 -14.87
N ASN A 183 -21.07 -5.54 -13.62
CA ASN A 183 -20.30 -6.63 -12.99
C ASN A 183 -21.14 -7.86 -12.69
N ILE A 184 -22.42 -7.67 -12.35
CA ILE A 184 -23.36 -8.77 -12.16
C ILE A 184 -23.49 -9.56 -13.46
N GLN A 185 -23.75 -8.89 -14.58
CA GLN A 185 -23.86 -9.53 -15.89
C GLN A 185 -22.56 -10.25 -16.29
N THR A 186 -21.43 -9.60 -16.09
CA THR A 186 -20.12 -10.19 -16.37
C THR A 186 -19.87 -11.45 -15.54
N ALA A 187 -20.22 -11.42 -14.26
CA ALA A 187 -20.05 -12.55 -13.37
C ALA A 187 -20.93 -13.74 -13.77
N LEU A 188 -22.17 -13.50 -14.23
CA LEU A 188 -23.07 -14.53 -14.75
C LEU A 188 -22.50 -15.20 -16.00
N VAL A 189 -22.06 -14.41 -17.00
CA VAL A 189 -21.45 -14.94 -18.23
C VAL A 189 -20.22 -15.80 -17.93
N LEU A 190 -19.39 -15.39 -16.97
CA LEU A 190 -18.23 -16.20 -16.59
C LEU A 190 -18.63 -17.52 -15.94
N LEU A 191 -19.66 -17.48 -15.09
CA LEU A 191 -20.12 -18.66 -14.38
C LEU A 191 -20.63 -19.74 -15.36
N GLU A 192 -21.22 -19.32 -16.49
CA GLU A 192 -21.62 -20.23 -17.57
C GLU A 192 -20.43 -20.90 -18.28
N VAL A 193 -19.28 -20.23 -18.35
CA VAL A 193 -18.08 -20.75 -19.05
C VAL A 193 -17.16 -21.54 -18.11
N ILE A 194 -17.25 -21.34 -16.80
CA ILE A 194 -16.40 -22.07 -15.85
C ILE A 194 -16.79 -23.56 -15.83
N HIS A 195 -15.82 -24.41 -16.16
CA HIS A 195 -16.01 -25.86 -16.27
C HIS A 195 -16.51 -26.47 -14.93
N PRO A 196 -17.51 -27.38 -14.94
CA PRO A 196 -18.11 -27.95 -13.73
C PRO A 196 -17.13 -28.61 -12.75
N ARG A 197 -15.99 -29.12 -13.23
CA ARG A 197 -14.91 -29.66 -12.37
C ARG A 197 -14.45 -28.72 -11.24
N PHE A 198 -14.61 -27.41 -11.40
CA PHE A 198 -14.30 -26.44 -10.35
C PHE A 198 -15.36 -26.37 -9.25
N ALA A 199 -16.54 -26.96 -9.44
CA ALA A 199 -17.52 -27.17 -8.38
C ALA A 199 -17.20 -28.45 -7.57
N ASP A 200 -16.47 -29.41 -8.15
CA ASP A 200 -16.12 -30.68 -7.49
C ASP A 200 -15.01 -30.57 -6.46
N ASP A 201 -14.16 -29.54 -6.59
CA ASP A 201 -13.07 -29.24 -5.69
C ASP A 201 -13.47 -28.13 -4.71
N TYR A 202 -13.37 -28.42 -3.41
CA TYR A 202 -13.81 -27.52 -2.34
C TYR A 202 -13.12 -26.14 -2.40
N HIS A 203 -11.83 -26.10 -2.73
CA HIS A 203 -11.08 -24.84 -2.76
C HIS A 203 -11.52 -23.93 -3.90
N SER A 204 -11.65 -24.47 -5.11
CA SER A 204 -12.13 -23.72 -6.27
C SER A 204 -13.60 -23.35 -6.16
N TRP A 205 -14.44 -24.24 -5.63
CA TRP A 205 -15.85 -23.97 -5.35
C TRP A 205 -16.03 -22.78 -4.38
N ILE A 206 -15.30 -22.77 -3.26
CA ILE A 206 -15.31 -21.65 -2.31
C ILE A 206 -14.77 -20.37 -2.96
N GLN A 207 -13.73 -20.46 -3.79
CA GLN A 207 -13.19 -19.31 -4.51
C GLN A 207 -14.20 -18.68 -5.49
N VAL A 208 -15.00 -19.50 -6.18
CA VAL A 208 -16.10 -19.02 -7.05
C VAL A 208 -17.15 -18.31 -6.20
N GLY A 209 -17.58 -18.93 -5.09
CA GLY A 209 -18.57 -18.35 -4.17
C GLY A 209 -18.14 -17.00 -3.60
N MET A 210 -16.91 -16.92 -3.07
CA MET A 210 -16.36 -15.67 -2.54
C MET A 210 -16.20 -14.60 -3.63
N ALA A 211 -15.88 -14.98 -4.88
CA ALA A 211 -15.78 -14.04 -5.98
C ALA A 211 -17.14 -13.46 -6.37
N LEU A 212 -18.20 -14.27 -6.43
CA LEU A 212 -19.57 -13.82 -6.67
C LEU A 212 -20.09 -12.95 -5.51
N HIS A 213 -19.85 -13.37 -4.26
CA HIS A 213 -20.22 -12.61 -3.06
C HIS A 213 -19.52 -11.24 -3.01
N SER A 214 -18.30 -11.12 -3.55
CA SER A 214 -17.60 -9.83 -3.65
C SER A 214 -18.24 -8.85 -4.64
N VAL A 215 -19.05 -9.35 -5.59
CA VAL A 215 -19.72 -8.55 -6.63
C VAL A 215 -21.09 -8.08 -6.15
N SER A 216 -21.96 -8.98 -5.70
CA SER A 216 -23.29 -8.62 -5.19
C SER A 216 -23.93 -9.80 -4.44
N PRO A 217 -24.65 -9.56 -3.32
CA PRO A 217 -25.43 -10.59 -2.63
C PRO A 217 -26.46 -11.31 -3.51
N ILE A 218 -26.99 -10.63 -4.54
CA ILE A 218 -28.03 -11.21 -5.41
C ILE A 218 -27.53 -12.41 -6.24
N LEU A 219 -26.20 -12.53 -6.41
CA LEU A 219 -25.56 -13.61 -7.15
C LEU A 219 -25.54 -14.95 -6.38
N PHE A 220 -26.04 -14.97 -5.13
CA PHE A 220 -26.19 -16.20 -4.36
C PHE A 220 -26.91 -17.30 -5.13
N LYS A 221 -28.08 -16.97 -5.72
CA LYS A 221 -28.90 -17.96 -6.45
C LYS A 221 -28.18 -18.52 -7.67
N ALA A 222 -27.37 -17.70 -8.35
CA ALA A 222 -26.55 -18.14 -9.46
C ALA A 222 -25.44 -19.10 -9.00
N TRP A 223 -24.77 -18.81 -7.88
CA TRP A 223 -23.76 -19.70 -7.32
C TRP A 223 -24.35 -21.03 -6.86
N ASP A 224 -25.50 -21.03 -6.19
CA ASP A 224 -26.19 -22.25 -5.76
C ASP A 224 -26.58 -23.12 -6.96
N THR A 225 -27.15 -22.51 -8.01
CA THR A 225 -27.51 -23.21 -9.26
C THR A 225 -26.27 -23.81 -9.93
N TRP A 226 -25.18 -23.05 -10.05
CA TRP A 226 -23.93 -23.56 -10.62
C TRP A 226 -23.29 -24.67 -9.75
N SER A 227 -23.45 -24.60 -8.43
CA SER A 227 -22.93 -25.62 -7.51
C SER A 227 -23.66 -26.97 -7.67
N GLN A 228 -24.92 -26.96 -8.11
CA GLN A 228 -25.69 -28.18 -8.41
C GLN A 228 -25.12 -29.00 -9.58
N LEU A 229 -24.22 -28.42 -10.40
CA LEU A 229 -23.52 -29.15 -11.44
C LEU A 229 -22.52 -30.19 -10.89
N SER A 230 -22.13 -30.06 -9.61
CA SER A 230 -21.29 -31.06 -8.95
C SER A 230 -22.13 -32.21 -8.40
N PRO A 231 -21.73 -33.49 -8.58
CA PRO A 231 -22.34 -34.62 -7.90
C PRO A 231 -22.19 -34.57 -6.37
N LYS A 232 -21.32 -33.69 -5.83
CA LYS A 232 -21.13 -33.51 -4.38
C LYS A 232 -22.07 -32.48 -3.75
N TYR A 233 -22.92 -31.83 -4.55
CA TYR A 233 -23.84 -30.80 -4.07
C TYR A 233 -24.76 -31.32 -2.96
N LYS A 234 -24.95 -30.50 -1.91
CA LYS A 234 -25.90 -30.76 -0.84
C LYS A 234 -26.82 -29.56 -0.66
N PRO A 235 -28.16 -29.76 -0.68
CA PRO A 235 -29.11 -28.69 -0.42
C PRO A 235 -28.80 -27.97 0.90
N GLY A 236 -28.75 -26.64 0.86
CA GLY A 236 -28.48 -25.79 2.03
C GLY A 236 -27.00 -25.55 2.34
N GLU A 237 -26.05 -26.28 1.74
CA GLU A 237 -24.62 -26.08 2.01
C GLU A 237 -24.10 -24.74 1.44
N CYS A 238 -24.56 -24.36 0.25
CA CYS A 238 -24.26 -23.05 -0.34
C CYS A 238 -24.74 -21.92 0.56
N ALA A 239 -25.95 -22.00 1.11
CA ALA A 239 -26.50 -20.97 2.01
C ALA A 239 -25.65 -20.84 3.29
N TYR A 240 -25.29 -21.96 3.91
CA TYR A 240 -24.42 -22.00 5.08
C TYR A 240 -23.05 -21.37 4.80
N LYS A 241 -22.41 -21.70 3.68
CA LYS A 241 -21.10 -21.14 3.31
C LYS A 241 -21.20 -19.66 2.94
N TRP A 242 -22.24 -19.25 2.22
CA TRP A 242 -22.43 -17.85 1.80
C TRP A 242 -22.45 -16.90 3.00
N GLN A 243 -23.13 -17.29 4.09
CA GLN A 243 -23.18 -16.49 5.33
C GLN A 243 -21.81 -16.34 6.02
N SER A 244 -20.88 -17.28 5.80
CA SER A 244 -19.53 -17.24 6.36
C SER A 244 -18.55 -16.36 5.56
N PHE A 245 -18.95 -15.88 4.38
CA PHE A 245 -18.08 -15.11 3.51
C PHE A 245 -17.89 -13.68 4.01
N ASN A 246 -16.64 -13.37 4.34
CA ASN A 246 -16.22 -12.07 4.81
C ASN A 246 -15.41 -11.35 3.73
N LYS A 247 -15.14 -10.05 3.90
CA LYS A 247 -14.29 -9.29 2.97
C LYS A 247 -12.86 -9.86 2.95
N THR A 248 -12.54 -10.64 1.92
CA THR A 248 -11.22 -11.24 1.68
C THR A 248 -10.57 -10.66 0.42
N GLY A 249 -9.37 -11.13 0.06
CA GLY A 249 -8.65 -10.71 -1.15
C GLY A 249 -9.20 -11.31 -2.46
N ILE A 250 -10.27 -12.11 -2.40
CA ILE A 250 -10.91 -12.73 -3.57
C ILE A 250 -11.91 -11.75 -4.20
N THR A 251 -11.87 -11.63 -5.53
CA THR A 251 -12.68 -10.69 -6.33
C THR A 251 -13.18 -11.37 -7.60
N ILE A 252 -14.01 -10.70 -8.40
CA ILE A 252 -14.45 -11.17 -9.73
C ILE A 252 -13.31 -11.66 -10.64
N ARG A 253 -12.07 -11.19 -10.42
CA ARG A 253 -10.87 -11.65 -11.14
C ARG A 253 -10.60 -13.15 -11.00
N THR A 254 -11.03 -13.74 -9.89
CA THR A 254 -10.94 -15.18 -9.68
C THR A 254 -11.81 -15.94 -10.68
N LEU A 255 -12.99 -15.42 -11.04
CA LEU A 255 -13.87 -16.02 -12.05
C LEU A 255 -13.20 -16.00 -13.44
N PHE A 256 -12.57 -14.88 -13.84
CA PHE A 256 -11.79 -14.83 -15.09
C PHE A 256 -10.67 -15.86 -15.13
N ARG A 257 -9.95 -16.01 -14.01
CA ARG A 257 -8.86 -16.99 -13.92
C ARG A 257 -9.39 -18.41 -14.14
N LEU A 258 -10.48 -18.77 -13.49
CA LEU A 258 -11.07 -20.11 -13.60
C LEU A 258 -11.68 -20.33 -14.99
N ALA A 259 -12.35 -19.33 -15.56
CA ALA A 259 -12.88 -19.41 -16.93
C ALA A 259 -11.77 -19.61 -17.97
N ASN A 260 -10.63 -18.93 -17.83
CA ASN A 260 -9.48 -19.16 -18.70
C ASN A 260 -8.82 -20.53 -18.52
N LEU A 261 -9.00 -21.14 -17.34
CA LEU A 261 -8.48 -22.46 -17.03
C LEU A 261 -9.49 -23.56 -17.31
N SER A 262 -10.71 -23.23 -17.74
CA SER A 262 -11.83 -24.16 -17.98
C SER A 262 -11.64 -24.90 -19.29
#